data_AF-A0A679GD27-F1
#
_entry.id   AF-A0A679GD27-F1
#
_cell.length_a   1.000
_cell.length_b   1.000
_cell.length_c   1.000
_cell.angle_alpha   90.00
_cell.angle_beta   90.00
_cell.angle_gamma   90.00
#
_symmetry.space_group_name_H-M   'P 1'
#
loop_
_entity.id
_entity.type
_entity.pdbx_description
1 polymer ?
#
loop_
_entity_poly.entity_id
_entity_poly.type
_entity_poly.pdbx_seq_one_letter_code
_entity_poly.pdbx_strand_id
1 'polypeptide(L)'
;MLGCKKLDLYRSMVTVGNPSFLSLQKIRDHGLARALYDSIIKKVAIVANNIQSDQAGIRRHQIFDTYVSDEKRIVSYNLGMAFAKLYSEKLLGIPNLVHIEFLKKQNAVTFVQQAGGKRPKEPDLVGQTIDGNWHIFEAKGVSSSVSQLNGKITEAKSQIQQVSTIHGMPPSTGSACATYIGRDRIITYLEDPPSDGDKKIEINVEKFIDAYYAPFLIANETLGLRFRTERIDGVDVDFYDLSDANRKLSIGLEREVLESIRSKKYDLPQSITSRLKEHYLAGEGQDRYSVGLDGFVVGYTDH
;
A
#
# COMPACT_ATOMS: atom_id res chain seq x y z
N MET A 1 16.44 8.40 11.58
CA MET A 1 14.97 8.33 11.81
C MET A 1 14.31 8.67 10.49
N LEU A 2 13.37 7.85 9.99
CA LEU A 2 12.71 8.10 8.70
C LEU A 2 11.57 9.10 8.91
N GLY A 3 11.58 10.22 8.18
CA GLY A 3 10.50 11.20 8.23
C GLY A 3 9.20 10.62 7.63
N CYS A 4 8.10 10.71 8.36
CA CYS A 4 6.78 10.27 7.94
C CYS A 4 5.73 11.27 8.42
N LYS A 5 4.90 11.75 7.50
CA LYS A 5 3.70 12.53 7.82
C LYS A 5 2.51 11.58 7.95
N LYS A 6 1.52 11.91 8.78
CA LYS A 6 0.26 11.12 8.85
C LYS A 6 -0.42 10.99 7.48
N LEU A 7 -0.27 12.00 6.63
CA LEU A 7 -0.79 12.00 5.27
C LEU A 7 -0.13 10.94 4.37
N ASP A 8 1.16 10.62 4.60
CA ASP A 8 1.82 9.51 3.91
C ASP A 8 1.15 8.17 4.26
N LEU A 9 0.73 8.00 5.52
CA LEU A 9 0.01 6.81 5.95
C LEU A 9 -1.39 6.73 5.34
N TYR A 10 -2.09 7.86 5.16
CA TYR A 10 -3.35 7.85 4.42
C TYR A 10 -3.14 7.36 2.98
N ARG A 11 -2.13 7.90 2.28
CA ARG A 11 -1.79 7.45 0.93
C ARG A 11 -1.44 5.97 0.91
N SER A 12 -0.48 5.54 1.71
CA SER A 12 -0.05 4.13 1.77
C SER A 12 -1.20 3.19 2.11
N MET A 13 -2.14 3.60 2.96
CA MET A 13 -3.32 2.81 3.32
C MET A 13 -4.32 2.68 2.16
N VAL A 14 -4.49 3.72 1.36
CA VAL A 14 -5.36 3.71 0.18
C VAL A 14 -4.72 2.94 -0.98
N THR A 15 -3.40 3.04 -1.15
CA THR A 15 -2.69 2.47 -2.31
C THR A 15 -2.09 1.09 -2.07
N VAL A 16 -1.93 0.62 -0.82
CA VAL A 16 -1.51 -0.77 -0.59
C VAL A 16 -2.60 -1.73 -1.06
N GLY A 17 -2.31 -2.42 -2.17
CA GLY A 17 -3.21 -3.40 -2.76
C GLY A 17 -3.57 -4.45 -1.74
N ASN A 18 -4.86 -4.61 -1.46
CA ASN A 18 -5.33 -5.52 -0.41
C ASN A 18 -6.66 -6.18 -0.82
N PRO A 19 -7.11 -7.24 -0.12
CA PRO A 19 -8.32 -7.96 -0.49
C PRO A 19 -9.59 -7.10 -0.51
N SER A 20 -9.62 -5.98 0.22
CA SER A 20 -10.74 -5.03 0.23
C SER A 20 -10.63 -3.92 -0.84
N PHE A 21 -9.66 -3.95 -1.77
CA PHE A 21 -9.58 -3.00 -2.90
C PHE A 21 -10.86 -2.87 -3.71
N LEU A 22 -11.12 -1.66 -4.20
CA LEU A 22 -12.31 -1.36 -5.00
C LEU A 22 -12.25 -2.14 -6.31
N SER A 23 -13.36 -2.80 -6.66
CA SER A 23 -13.49 -3.54 -7.92
C SER A 23 -14.93 -3.49 -8.42
N LEU A 24 -15.11 -3.65 -9.74
CA LEU A 24 -16.43 -3.71 -10.36
C LEU A 24 -17.28 -4.86 -9.78
N GLN A 25 -16.65 -5.99 -9.44
CA GLN A 25 -17.32 -7.12 -8.80
C GLN A 25 -17.93 -6.71 -7.46
N LYS A 26 -17.20 -6.00 -6.60
CA LYS A 26 -17.74 -5.53 -5.31
C LYS A 26 -18.83 -4.49 -5.46
N ILE A 27 -18.69 -3.60 -6.45
CA ILE A 27 -19.72 -2.61 -6.76
C ILE A 27 -21.00 -3.33 -7.19
N ARG A 28 -20.89 -4.37 -8.02
CA ARG A 28 -22.02 -5.21 -8.44
C ARG A 28 -22.64 -5.96 -7.26
N ASP A 29 -21.83 -6.55 -6.39
CA ASP A 29 -22.32 -7.43 -5.31
C ASP A 29 -22.88 -6.64 -4.11
N HIS A 30 -22.38 -5.44 -3.85
CA HIS A 30 -22.66 -4.69 -2.61
C HIS A 30 -23.12 -3.25 -2.81
N GLY A 31 -23.02 -2.73 -4.04
CA GLY A 31 -23.29 -1.33 -4.39
C GLY A 31 -22.07 -0.42 -4.21
N LEU A 32 -22.02 0.67 -4.98
CA LEU A 32 -20.91 1.62 -5.01
C LEU A 32 -20.58 2.19 -3.63
N ALA A 33 -21.59 2.67 -2.89
CA ALA A 33 -21.38 3.29 -1.58
C ALA A 33 -20.70 2.34 -0.58
N ARG A 34 -21.15 1.08 -0.51
CA ARG A 34 -20.56 0.08 0.39
C ARG A 34 -19.15 -0.30 -0.05
N ALA A 35 -18.93 -0.44 -1.36
CA ALA A 35 -17.63 -0.76 -1.92
C ALA A 35 -16.60 0.36 -1.66
N LEU A 36 -16.98 1.63 -1.83
CA LEU A 36 -16.12 2.78 -1.51
C LEU A 36 -15.84 2.89 -0.01
N TYR A 37 -16.86 2.67 0.82
CA TYR A 37 -16.70 2.73 2.27
C TYR A 37 -15.67 1.69 2.74
N ASP A 38 -15.83 0.41 2.35
CA ASP A 38 -14.93 -0.67 2.81
C ASP A 38 -13.51 -0.57 2.20
N SER A 39 -13.40 -0.08 0.95
CA SER A 39 -12.12 -0.02 0.24
C SER A 39 -11.27 1.20 0.57
N ILE A 40 -11.89 2.34 0.92
CA ILE A 40 -11.21 3.64 1.08
C ILE A 40 -11.54 4.27 2.43
N ILE A 41 -12.80 4.65 2.67
CA ILE A 41 -13.19 5.51 3.82
C ILE A 41 -12.83 4.85 5.14
N LYS A 42 -13.24 3.59 5.33
CA LYS A 42 -12.95 2.79 6.53
C LYS A 42 -11.45 2.66 6.79
N LYS A 43 -10.63 2.54 5.75
CA LYS A 43 -9.18 2.39 5.88
C LYS A 43 -8.50 3.70 6.25
N VAL A 44 -8.90 4.81 5.63
CA VAL A 44 -8.43 6.13 6.03
C VAL A 44 -8.84 6.42 7.48
N ALA A 45 -10.06 6.06 7.87
CA ALA A 45 -10.52 6.18 9.26
C ALA A 45 -9.69 5.36 10.26
N ILE A 46 -9.16 4.19 9.85
CA ILE A 46 -8.21 3.42 10.69
C ILE A 46 -7.00 4.28 11.04
N VAL A 47 -6.36 4.93 10.06
CA VAL A 47 -5.21 5.82 10.31
C VAL A 47 -5.66 7.06 11.10
N ALA A 48 -6.78 7.67 10.71
CA ALA A 48 -7.25 8.93 11.26
C ALA A 48 -7.51 8.83 12.77
N ASN A 49 -8.18 7.75 13.19
CA ASN A 49 -8.55 7.54 14.58
C ASN A 49 -7.39 6.98 15.42
N ASN A 50 -6.55 6.11 14.86
CA ASN A 50 -5.60 5.32 15.66
C ASN A 50 -4.17 5.86 15.68
N ILE A 51 -3.84 6.79 14.78
CA ILE A 51 -2.51 7.38 14.69
C ILE A 51 -2.58 8.86 15.06
N GLN A 52 -1.78 9.25 16.04
CA GLN A 52 -1.50 10.64 16.38
C GLN A 52 -0.21 11.08 15.68
N SER A 53 -0.19 12.31 15.20
CA SER A 53 0.97 12.94 14.58
C SER A 53 1.00 14.40 15.02
N ASP A 54 2.06 14.78 15.72
CA ASP A 54 2.34 16.14 16.17
C ASP A 54 3.86 16.35 16.24
N GLN A 55 4.32 17.41 16.93
CA GLN A 55 5.75 17.72 17.04
C GLN A 55 6.56 16.61 17.73
N ALA A 56 5.95 15.72 18.52
CA ALA A 56 6.62 14.56 19.12
C ALA A 56 6.72 13.37 18.14
N GLY A 57 6.18 13.52 16.93
CA GLY A 57 6.19 12.51 15.88
C GLY A 57 4.93 11.64 15.86
N ILE A 58 5.03 10.53 15.13
CA ILE A 58 3.91 9.60 14.93
C ILE A 58 3.89 8.54 16.03
N ARG A 59 2.72 8.35 16.63
CA ARG A 59 2.46 7.33 17.65
C ARG A 59 1.01 6.89 17.65
N ARG A 60 0.70 5.85 18.42
CA ARG A 60 -0.67 5.35 18.60
C ARG A 60 -1.50 6.35 19.41
N HIS A 61 -2.70 6.67 18.94
CA HIS A 61 -3.67 7.48 19.66
C HIS A 61 -4.33 6.68 20.80
N GLN A 62 -4.73 7.36 21.87
CA GLN A 62 -5.30 6.72 23.07
C GLN A 62 -6.65 6.02 22.82
N ILE A 63 -7.42 6.43 21.79
CA ILE A 63 -8.67 5.74 21.43
C ILE A 63 -8.45 4.26 21.12
N PHE A 64 -7.26 3.88 20.62
CA PHE A 64 -6.94 2.48 20.36
C PHE A 64 -7.02 1.63 21.63
N ASP A 65 -6.73 2.21 22.80
CA ASP A 65 -6.74 1.47 24.06
C ASP A 65 -8.15 1.02 24.47
N THR A 66 -9.21 1.70 23.99
CA THR A 66 -10.62 1.36 24.27
C THR A 66 -11.12 0.17 23.44
N TYR A 67 -10.39 -0.24 22.40
CA TYR A 67 -10.79 -1.32 21.52
C TYR A 67 -10.67 -2.69 22.19
N VAL A 68 -11.56 -3.61 21.81
CA VAL A 68 -11.43 -5.02 22.19
C VAL A 68 -10.30 -5.70 21.41
N SER A 69 -9.86 -6.88 21.85
CA SER A 69 -8.69 -7.58 21.29
C SER A 69 -8.76 -7.81 19.78
N ASP A 70 -9.93 -8.16 19.26
CA ASP A 70 -10.11 -8.46 17.82
C ASP A 70 -10.06 -7.19 16.96
N GLU A 71 -10.65 -6.09 17.44
CA GLU A 71 -10.55 -4.78 16.78
C GLU A 71 -9.10 -4.30 16.75
N LYS A 72 -8.38 -4.43 17.87
CA LYS A 72 -6.95 -4.12 17.96
C LYS A 72 -6.15 -4.92 16.92
N ARG A 73 -6.49 -6.20 16.71
CA ARG A 73 -5.84 -7.05 15.71
C ARG A 73 -6.08 -6.55 14.29
N ILE A 74 -7.32 -6.23 13.94
CA ILE A 74 -7.70 -5.72 12.60
C ILE A 74 -7.00 -4.39 12.31
N VAL A 75 -7.01 -3.46 13.27
CA VAL A 75 -6.34 -2.16 13.14
C VAL A 75 -4.84 -2.33 13.00
N SER A 76 -4.21 -3.16 13.85
CA SER A 76 -2.77 -3.43 13.78
C SER A 76 -2.38 -4.05 12.45
N TYR A 77 -3.15 -5.01 11.93
CA TYR A 77 -2.91 -5.61 10.62
C TYR A 77 -2.91 -4.56 9.49
N ASN A 78 -3.96 -3.72 9.42
CA ASN A 78 -4.05 -2.69 8.37
C ASN A 78 -2.92 -1.66 8.49
N LEU A 79 -2.59 -1.22 9.71
CA LEU A 79 -1.46 -0.30 9.91
C LEU A 79 -0.13 -0.94 9.53
N GLY A 80 0.08 -2.23 9.84
CA GLY A 80 1.27 -2.97 9.40
C GLY A 80 1.44 -2.97 7.88
N MET A 81 0.34 -3.17 7.14
CA MET A 81 0.32 -3.10 5.66
C MET A 81 0.67 -1.69 5.15
N ALA A 82 0.07 -0.65 5.75
CA ALA A 82 0.34 0.74 5.37
C ALA A 82 1.80 1.13 5.63
N PHE A 83 2.38 0.71 6.76
CA PHE A 83 3.80 0.92 7.04
C PHE A 83 4.70 0.14 6.09
N ALA A 84 4.38 -1.12 5.75
CA ALA A 84 5.14 -1.88 4.76
C ALA A 84 5.16 -1.17 3.39
N LYS A 85 4.02 -0.65 2.93
CA LYS A 85 3.92 0.17 1.72
C LYS A 85 4.74 1.45 1.80
N LEU A 86 4.73 2.14 2.94
CA LEU A 86 5.56 3.33 3.15
C LEU A 86 7.06 2.99 3.04
N TYR A 87 7.51 1.93 3.72
CA TYR A 87 8.92 1.54 3.71
C TYR A 87 9.38 0.98 2.36
N SER A 88 8.52 0.25 1.64
CA SER A 88 8.85 -0.26 0.30
C SER A 88 9.18 0.89 -0.65
N GLU A 89 8.41 1.97 -0.58
CA GLU A 89 8.69 3.18 -1.36
C GLU A 89 9.92 3.92 -0.84
N LYS A 90 9.98 4.24 0.46
CA LYS A 90 11.04 5.10 1.03
C LYS A 90 12.42 4.48 1.00
N LEU A 91 12.52 3.17 1.21
CA LEU A 91 13.81 2.49 1.39
C LEU A 91 14.23 1.73 0.15
N LEU A 92 13.27 1.15 -0.59
CA LEU A 92 13.57 0.28 -1.74
C LEU A 92 13.14 0.89 -3.08
N GLY A 93 12.48 2.05 -3.09
CA GLY A 93 12.02 2.69 -4.33
C GLY A 93 10.94 1.88 -5.06
N ILE A 94 10.18 1.06 -4.34
CA ILE A 94 9.11 0.21 -4.88
C ILE A 94 7.80 1.00 -4.89
N PRO A 95 7.33 1.52 -6.06
CA PRO A 95 6.16 2.37 -6.15
C PRO A 95 4.85 1.64 -5.95
N ASN A 96 4.76 0.32 -6.14
CA ASN A 96 3.52 -0.45 -6.05
C ASN A 96 3.69 -1.65 -5.12
N LEU A 97 2.66 -1.96 -4.33
CA LEU A 97 2.69 -3.12 -3.43
C LEU A 97 1.28 -3.68 -3.34
N VAL A 98 1.10 -4.93 -3.77
CA VAL A 98 -0.21 -5.56 -3.91
C VAL A 98 -0.25 -6.90 -3.21
N HIS A 99 -1.33 -7.13 -2.48
CA HIS A 99 -1.55 -8.38 -1.78
C HIS A 99 -1.78 -9.51 -2.78
N ILE A 100 -1.03 -10.60 -2.62
CA ILE A 100 -1.08 -11.78 -3.48
C ILE A 100 -2.50 -12.36 -3.57
N GLU A 101 -3.25 -12.43 -2.47
CA GLU A 101 -4.64 -12.90 -2.47
C GLU A 101 -5.56 -12.04 -3.32
N PHE A 102 -5.29 -10.73 -3.42
CA PHE A 102 -6.02 -9.87 -4.34
C PHE A 102 -5.64 -10.16 -5.80
N LEU A 103 -4.34 -10.33 -6.10
CA LEU A 103 -3.86 -10.68 -7.43
C LEU A 103 -4.39 -12.03 -7.93
N LYS A 104 -4.53 -13.03 -7.03
CA LYS A 104 -5.15 -14.32 -7.36
C LYS A 104 -6.58 -14.14 -7.86
N LYS A 105 -7.37 -13.31 -7.17
CA LYS A 105 -8.74 -12.99 -7.57
C LYS A 105 -8.82 -12.25 -8.91
N GLN A 106 -7.75 -11.54 -9.29
CA GLN A 106 -7.63 -10.89 -10.61
C GLN A 106 -7.02 -11.80 -11.69
N ASN A 107 -6.69 -13.06 -11.38
CA ASN A 107 -5.93 -13.95 -12.27
C ASN A 107 -4.61 -13.30 -12.75
N ALA A 108 -3.97 -12.54 -11.87
CA ALA A 108 -2.73 -11.80 -12.12
C ALA A 108 -1.49 -12.52 -11.57
N VAL A 109 -1.67 -13.54 -10.73
CA VAL A 109 -0.58 -14.35 -10.17
C VAL A 109 -0.92 -15.83 -10.25
N THR A 110 0.08 -16.63 -10.62
CA THR A 110 0.01 -18.09 -10.63
C THR A 110 1.13 -18.66 -9.78
N PHE A 111 0.81 -19.63 -8.94
CA PHE A 111 1.80 -20.43 -8.22
C PHE A 111 2.09 -21.67 -9.05
N VAL A 112 3.34 -21.86 -9.44
CA VAL A 112 3.73 -23.08 -10.16
C VAL A 112 3.62 -24.24 -9.18
N GLN A 113 2.67 -25.15 -9.45
CA GLN A 113 2.35 -26.24 -8.54
C GLN A 113 3.56 -27.15 -8.36
N GLN A 114 4.00 -27.29 -7.11
CA GLN A 114 5.07 -28.21 -6.76
C GLN A 114 4.46 -29.55 -6.36
N ALA A 115 5.01 -30.63 -6.91
CA ALA A 115 4.49 -31.97 -6.66
C ALA A 115 4.58 -32.32 -5.15
N GLY A 116 3.45 -32.67 -4.53
CA GLY A 116 3.40 -33.30 -3.21
C GLY A 116 3.40 -32.39 -1.96
N GLY A 117 3.28 -31.07 -2.08
CA GLY A 117 3.38 -30.16 -0.92
C GLY A 117 2.07 -29.85 -0.19
N LYS A 118 2.12 -29.74 1.16
CA LYS A 118 1.14 -28.95 1.96
C LYS A 118 1.08 -27.53 1.38
N ARG A 119 -0.10 -26.88 1.38
CA ARG A 119 -0.23 -25.44 1.04
C ARG A 119 0.72 -24.63 1.93
N PRO A 120 1.87 -24.14 1.43
CA PRO A 120 2.83 -23.42 2.26
C PRO A 120 2.30 -22.00 2.44
N LYS A 121 2.57 -21.38 3.59
CA LYS A 121 2.26 -19.96 3.82
C LYS A 121 2.90 -19.12 2.71
N GLU A 122 2.11 -18.24 2.13
CA GLU A 122 2.52 -17.34 1.04
C GLU A 122 2.83 -15.97 1.63
N PRO A 123 3.76 -15.20 1.04
CA PRO A 123 3.94 -13.83 1.48
C PRO A 123 2.67 -13.02 1.21
N ASP A 124 2.47 -11.99 2.02
CA ASP A 124 1.31 -11.11 1.94
C ASP A 124 1.34 -10.33 0.61
N LEU A 125 2.50 -9.76 0.25
CA LEU A 125 2.63 -8.68 -0.72
C LEU A 125 3.71 -8.94 -1.79
N VAL A 126 3.48 -8.42 -2.99
CA VAL A 126 4.46 -8.35 -4.08
C VAL A 126 4.45 -6.96 -4.72
N GLY A 127 5.61 -6.48 -5.14
CA GLY A 127 5.80 -5.17 -5.75
C GLY A 127 6.94 -5.17 -6.75
N GLN A 128 6.94 -4.19 -7.63
CA GLN A 128 7.94 -4.03 -8.69
C GLN A 128 8.52 -2.62 -8.65
N THR A 129 9.85 -2.51 -8.70
CA THR A 129 10.53 -1.23 -8.95
C THR A 129 10.36 -0.82 -10.42
N ILE A 130 10.70 0.43 -10.73
CA ILE A 130 10.49 0.94 -12.09
C ILE A 130 11.40 0.30 -13.15
N ASP A 131 12.57 -0.21 -12.76
CA ASP A 131 13.46 -0.97 -13.62
C ASP A 131 13.02 -2.44 -13.78
N GLY A 132 11.85 -2.80 -13.26
CA GLY A 132 11.22 -4.09 -13.47
C GLY A 132 11.60 -5.17 -12.46
N ASN A 133 12.42 -4.84 -11.45
CA ASN A 133 12.84 -5.79 -10.43
C ASN A 133 11.69 -6.11 -9.47
N TRP A 134 11.52 -7.40 -9.17
CA TRP A 134 10.44 -7.91 -8.33
C TRP A 134 10.88 -8.09 -6.89
N HIS A 135 10.01 -7.70 -5.97
CA HIS A 135 10.22 -7.77 -4.53
C HIS A 135 9.00 -8.38 -3.85
N ILE A 136 9.23 -9.12 -2.78
CA ILE A 136 8.16 -9.67 -1.92
C ILE A 136 8.22 -9.05 -0.55
N PHE A 137 7.06 -8.92 0.09
CA PHE A 137 6.90 -8.32 1.41
C PHE A 137 5.95 -9.15 2.27
N GLU A 138 6.26 -9.22 3.55
CA GLU A 138 5.42 -9.86 4.56
C GLU A 138 5.24 -8.89 5.71
N ALA A 139 4.00 -8.46 5.96
CA ALA A 139 3.71 -7.36 6.86
C ALA A 139 3.01 -7.86 8.13
N LYS A 140 3.54 -7.47 9.29
CA LYS A 140 2.97 -7.80 10.60
C LYS A 140 2.86 -6.54 11.44
N GLY A 141 1.65 -6.23 11.89
CA GLY A 141 1.42 -5.18 12.87
C GLY A 141 1.13 -5.74 14.26
N VAL A 142 1.77 -5.18 15.28
CA VAL A 142 1.55 -5.51 16.69
C VAL A 142 1.35 -4.25 17.52
N SER A 143 0.60 -4.35 18.61
CA SER A 143 0.22 -3.19 19.43
C SER A 143 0.25 -3.45 20.94
N SER A 144 0.51 -4.69 21.35
CA SER A 144 0.58 -5.11 22.76
C SER A 144 1.93 -4.77 23.40
N SER A 145 3.04 -5.17 22.79
CA SER A 145 4.39 -4.88 23.29
C SER A 145 5.46 -4.93 22.19
N VAL A 146 6.54 -4.18 22.39
CA VAL A 146 7.76 -4.24 21.56
C VAL A 146 8.36 -5.64 21.54
N SER A 147 8.29 -6.37 22.67
CA SER A 147 8.85 -7.73 22.78
C SER A 147 8.23 -8.74 21.81
N GLN A 148 7.02 -8.50 21.30
CA GLN A 148 6.41 -9.36 20.27
C GLN A 148 7.02 -9.18 18.88
N LEU A 149 7.79 -8.11 18.63
CA LEU A 149 8.44 -7.87 17.33
C LEU A 149 9.33 -9.03 16.90
N ASN A 150 10.13 -9.59 17.82
CA ASN A 150 11.04 -10.70 17.51
C ASN A 150 10.30 -11.96 17.02
N GLY A 151 9.16 -12.28 17.64
CA GLY A 151 8.31 -13.39 17.20
C GLY A 151 7.71 -13.09 15.81
N LYS A 152 7.20 -11.87 15.61
CA LYS A 152 6.57 -11.49 14.34
C LYS A 152 7.53 -11.35 13.17
N ILE A 153 8.73 -10.85 13.40
CA ILE A 153 9.75 -10.82 12.34
C ILE A 153 10.20 -12.23 11.98
N THR A 154 10.30 -13.15 12.95
CA THR A 154 10.61 -14.58 12.70
C THR A 154 9.50 -15.25 11.88
N GLU A 155 8.23 -15.05 12.25
CA GLU A 155 7.08 -15.53 11.47
C GLU A 155 7.08 -14.94 10.04
N ALA A 156 7.43 -13.66 9.90
CA ALA A 156 7.44 -12.99 8.61
C ALA A 156 8.56 -13.51 7.70
N LYS A 157 9.78 -13.68 8.24
CA LYS A 157 10.91 -14.29 7.54
C LYS A 157 10.54 -15.67 7.01
N SER A 158 10.01 -16.54 7.87
CA SER A 158 9.63 -17.90 7.48
C SER A 158 8.68 -17.96 6.26
N GLN A 159 7.83 -16.95 6.07
CA GLN A 159 6.91 -16.87 4.92
C GLN A 159 7.56 -16.33 3.66
N ILE A 160 8.44 -15.33 3.81
CA ILE A 160 9.23 -14.77 2.71
C ILE A 160 10.17 -15.80 2.12
N GLN A 161 10.90 -16.52 2.97
CA GLN A 161 11.93 -17.45 2.53
C GLN A 161 11.37 -18.61 1.69
N GLN A 162 10.06 -18.90 1.79
CA GLN A 162 9.39 -19.92 0.97
C GLN A 162 9.46 -19.62 -0.53
N VAL A 163 9.57 -18.35 -0.94
CA VAL A 163 9.60 -17.94 -2.34
C VAL A 163 11.03 -18.02 -2.88
N SER A 164 11.21 -18.91 -3.86
CA SER A 164 12.46 -19.10 -4.58
C SER A 164 12.60 -18.13 -5.74
N THR A 165 11.56 -18.03 -6.60
CA THR A 165 11.63 -17.22 -7.82
C THR A 165 10.33 -16.51 -8.16
N ILE A 166 10.47 -15.37 -8.82
CA ILE A 166 9.44 -14.67 -9.60
C ILE A 166 9.93 -14.64 -11.04
N HIS A 167 9.16 -15.17 -11.99
CA HIS A 167 9.57 -15.30 -13.40
C HIS A 167 10.89 -16.04 -13.59
N GLY A 168 11.11 -17.11 -12.81
CA GLY A 168 12.35 -17.90 -12.86
C GLY A 168 13.58 -17.22 -12.27
N MET A 169 13.50 -15.96 -11.84
CA MET A 169 14.60 -15.21 -11.21
C MET A 169 14.35 -15.04 -9.70
N PRO A 170 15.39 -15.05 -8.85
CA PRO A 170 15.23 -14.71 -7.44
C PRO A 170 14.65 -13.29 -7.28
N PRO A 171 13.72 -13.05 -6.33
CA PRO A 171 13.32 -11.70 -5.99
C PRO A 171 14.53 -10.86 -5.59
N SER A 172 14.54 -9.59 -5.95
CA SER A 172 15.65 -8.69 -5.63
C SER A 172 15.79 -8.45 -4.12
N THR A 173 14.67 -8.47 -3.39
CA THR A 173 14.65 -8.56 -1.91
C THR A 173 13.42 -9.34 -1.45
N GLY A 174 13.51 -10.02 -0.32
CA GLY A 174 12.39 -10.52 0.44
C GLY A 174 12.21 -9.77 1.76
N SER A 175 11.33 -8.78 1.84
CA SER A 175 11.22 -7.93 3.02
C SER A 175 10.26 -8.48 4.07
N ALA A 176 10.80 -9.02 5.16
CA ALA A 176 10.06 -9.29 6.39
C ALA A 176 9.88 -7.98 7.18
N CYS A 177 8.65 -7.54 7.39
CA CYS A 177 8.32 -6.26 8.01
C CYS A 177 7.42 -6.45 9.25
N ALA A 178 7.96 -6.18 10.44
CA ALA A 178 7.22 -6.24 11.70
C ALA A 178 7.16 -4.84 12.34
N THR A 179 5.96 -4.30 12.51
CA THR A 179 5.74 -2.94 13.01
C THR A 179 4.99 -2.95 14.34
N TYR A 180 5.57 -2.32 15.35
CA TYR A 180 4.97 -2.04 16.64
C TYR A 180 4.31 -0.66 16.64
N ILE A 181 3.00 -0.66 16.85
CA ILE A 181 2.14 0.51 16.97
C ILE A 181 2.10 0.90 18.46
N GLY A 182 3.12 1.64 18.90
CA GLY A 182 3.32 2.00 20.31
C GLY A 182 2.71 3.33 20.72
N ARG A 183 2.49 3.53 22.03
CA ARG A 183 1.97 4.80 22.58
C ARG A 183 2.92 5.96 22.44
N ASP A 184 4.23 5.70 22.47
CA ASP A 184 5.25 6.76 22.44
C ASP A 184 5.86 6.94 21.05
N ARG A 185 5.94 5.85 20.28
CA ARG A 185 6.54 5.82 18.94
C ARG A 185 6.10 4.59 18.15
N ILE A 186 6.28 4.66 16.84
CA ILE A 186 6.23 3.50 15.95
C ILE A 186 7.63 2.91 15.81
N ILE A 187 7.76 1.59 15.90
CA ILE A 187 9.03 0.87 15.70
C ILE A 187 8.81 -0.20 14.65
N THR A 188 9.66 -0.26 13.62
CA THR A 188 9.60 -1.32 12.61
C THR A 188 10.93 -2.04 12.51
N TYR A 189 10.87 -3.37 12.49
CA TYR A 189 11.97 -4.22 12.02
C TYR A 189 11.70 -4.58 10.56
N LEU A 190 12.69 -4.30 9.72
CA LEU A 190 12.69 -4.64 8.31
C LEU A 190 13.94 -5.46 8.06
N GLU A 191 13.76 -6.69 7.62
CA GLU A 191 14.86 -7.62 7.38
C GLU A 191 14.66 -8.35 6.05
N ASP A 192 15.76 -8.58 5.34
CA ASP A 192 15.81 -9.35 4.10
C ASP A 192 16.49 -10.71 4.38
N PRO A 193 15.73 -11.78 4.66
CA PRO A 193 16.30 -13.09 4.92
C PRO A 193 16.68 -13.77 3.59
N PRO A 194 17.67 -14.68 3.60
CA PRO A 194 18.00 -15.45 2.42
C PRO A 194 16.82 -16.34 2.00
N SER A 195 16.57 -16.46 0.70
CA SER A 195 15.61 -17.42 0.16
C SER A 195 16.11 -18.85 0.38
N ASP A 196 15.27 -19.71 0.97
CA ASP A 196 15.56 -21.12 1.24
C ASP A 196 14.48 -22.07 0.73
N GLY A 197 13.40 -21.52 0.17
CA GLY A 197 12.27 -22.25 -0.35
C GLY A 197 12.36 -22.56 -1.84
N ASP A 198 11.31 -23.17 -2.33
CA ASP A 198 11.20 -23.74 -3.66
C ASP A 198 10.02 -23.18 -4.47
N LYS A 199 9.18 -22.34 -3.84
CA LYS A 199 7.97 -21.78 -4.45
C LYS A 199 8.33 -20.82 -5.59
N LYS A 200 7.66 -21.02 -6.73
CA LYS A 200 7.83 -20.19 -7.93
C LYS A 200 6.53 -19.44 -8.24
N ILE A 201 6.67 -18.15 -8.50
CA ILE A 201 5.56 -17.25 -8.75
C ILE A 201 5.70 -16.72 -10.19
N GLU A 202 4.59 -16.76 -10.92
CA GLU A 202 4.48 -16.10 -12.23
C GLU A 202 3.44 -14.97 -12.13
N ILE A 203 3.82 -13.77 -12.53
CA ILE A 203 2.97 -12.57 -12.45
C ILE A 203 2.65 -12.06 -13.84
N ASN A 204 1.37 -11.91 -14.16
CA ASN A 204 1.00 -11.18 -15.36
C ASN A 204 1.19 -9.68 -15.08
N VAL A 205 2.27 -9.10 -15.60
CA VAL A 205 2.67 -7.69 -15.37
C VAL A 205 1.52 -6.73 -15.70
N GLU A 206 0.88 -6.91 -16.86
CA GLU A 206 -0.22 -6.03 -17.28
C GLU A 206 -1.39 -6.08 -16.28
N LYS A 207 -1.82 -7.28 -15.88
CA LYS A 207 -2.90 -7.45 -14.90
C LYS A 207 -2.49 -6.97 -13.51
N PHE A 208 -1.22 -7.08 -13.14
CA PHE A 208 -0.71 -6.56 -11.88
C PHE A 208 -0.86 -5.03 -11.83
N ILE A 209 -0.46 -4.35 -12.91
CA ILE A 209 -0.55 -2.89 -13.03
C ILE A 209 -2.02 -2.45 -13.12
N ASP A 210 -2.83 -3.12 -13.94
CA ASP A 210 -4.28 -2.88 -14.03
C ASP A 210 -4.93 -3.04 -12.65
N ALA A 211 -4.62 -4.12 -11.92
CA ALA A 211 -5.17 -4.37 -10.59
C ALA A 211 -4.76 -3.29 -9.57
N TYR A 212 -3.55 -2.73 -9.69
CA TYR A 212 -3.05 -1.68 -8.81
C TYR A 212 -3.80 -0.36 -9.00
N TYR A 213 -3.98 0.08 -10.24
CA TYR A 213 -4.60 1.37 -10.56
C TYR A 213 -6.13 1.29 -10.71
N ALA A 214 -6.71 0.09 -10.83
CA ALA A 214 -8.14 -0.14 -10.97
C ALA A 214 -9.02 0.64 -9.97
N PRO A 215 -8.69 0.73 -8.67
CA PRO A 215 -9.53 1.49 -7.73
C PRO A 215 -9.74 2.95 -8.13
N PHE A 216 -8.72 3.61 -8.68
CA PHE A 216 -8.82 4.99 -9.13
C PHE A 216 -9.67 5.10 -10.40
N LEU A 217 -9.40 4.25 -11.39
CA LEU A 217 -10.12 4.23 -12.66
C LEU A 217 -11.62 3.94 -12.46
N ILE A 218 -11.94 2.95 -11.64
CA ILE A 218 -13.31 2.54 -11.34
C ILE A 218 -14.05 3.64 -10.57
N ALA A 219 -13.41 4.26 -9.56
CA ALA A 219 -14.02 5.35 -8.81
C ALA A 219 -14.36 6.50 -9.76
N ASN A 220 -13.46 6.86 -10.67
CA ASN A 220 -13.68 7.86 -11.70
C ASN A 220 -14.88 7.52 -12.61
N GLU A 221 -14.88 6.32 -13.21
CA GLU A 221 -15.95 5.90 -14.13
C GLU A 221 -17.32 5.82 -13.44
N THR A 222 -17.36 5.30 -12.22
CA THR A 222 -18.62 4.98 -11.54
C THR A 222 -19.20 6.17 -10.80
N LEU A 223 -18.38 7.07 -10.26
CA LEU A 223 -18.87 8.25 -9.54
C LEU A 223 -19.35 9.35 -10.49
N GLY A 224 -18.99 9.31 -11.78
CA GLY A 224 -19.30 10.38 -12.73
C GLY A 224 -18.77 11.75 -12.29
N LEU A 225 -17.81 11.77 -11.35
CA LEU A 225 -17.24 12.98 -10.79
C LEU A 225 -16.36 13.63 -11.86
N ARG A 226 -16.56 14.92 -12.08
CA ARG A 226 -15.58 15.70 -12.84
C ARG A 226 -14.32 15.76 -12.02
N PHE A 227 -13.22 15.24 -12.60
CA PHE A 227 -11.91 15.50 -12.03
C PHE A 227 -11.69 17.00 -11.97
N ARG A 228 -11.23 17.46 -10.81
CA ARG A 228 -10.50 18.72 -10.77
C ARG A 228 -9.06 18.41 -11.10
N THR A 229 -8.46 19.25 -11.93
CA THR A 229 -7.03 19.23 -12.17
C THR A 229 -6.39 20.28 -11.28
N GLU A 230 -5.36 19.89 -10.55
CA GLU A 230 -4.57 20.78 -9.73
C GLU A 230 -3.09 20.51 -10.02
N ARG A 231 -2.31 21.58 -10.14
CA ARG A 231 -0.87 21.46 -10.29
C ARG A 231 -0.23 21.48 -8.91
N ILE A 232 0.42 20.38 -8.54
CA ILE A 232 1.07 20.21 -7.24
C ILE A 232 2.56 20.08 -7.52
N ASP A 233 3.35 21.06 -7.07
CA ASP A 233 4.81 21.04 -7.13
C ASP A 233 5.37 20.61 -8.51
N GLY A 234 4.76 21.15 -9.57
CA GLY A 234 5.19 20.94 -10.95
C GLY A 234 4.54 19.76 -11.67
N VAL A 235 3.82 18.87 -10.99
CA VAL A 235 3.04 17.77 -11.59
C VAL A 235 1.56 18.12 -11.70
N ASP A 236 0.95 17.81 -12.85
CA ASP A 236 -0.49 17.95 -13.04
C ASP A 236 -1.20 16.70 -12.53
N VAL A 237 -2.18 16.88 -11.66
CA VAL A 237 -2.85 15.78 -10.96
C VAL A 237 -4.35 15.90 -11.13
N ASP A 238 -4.99 14.81 -11.54
CA ASP A 238 -6.45 14.72 -11.64
C ASP A 238 -7.01 14.08 -10.38
N PHE A 239 -7.94 14.76 -9.70
CA PHE A 239 -8.48 14.35 -8.41
C PHE A 239 -9.98 14.13 -8.42
N TYR A 240 -10.42 13.14 -7.64
CA TYR A 240 -11.78 13.09 -7.09
C TYR A 240 -11.77 13.31 -5.57
N ASP A 241 -12.91 13.75 -5.04
CA ASP A 241 -13.11 13.99 -3.62
C ASP A 241 -14.15 13.04 -3.04
N LEU A 242 -13.85 12.51 -1.86
CA LEU A 242 -14.80 11.82 -1.00
C LEU A 242 -14.99 12.66 0.25
N SER A 243 -16.23 13.04 0.54
CA SER A 243 -16.58 13.78 1.75
C SER A 243 -17.39 12.87 2.67
N ASP A 244 -17.01 12.81 3.94
CA ASP A 244 -17.74 12.10 5.00
C ASP A 244 -17.75 12.96 6.27
N ALA A 245 -18.94 13.40 6.68
CA ALA A 245 -19.13 14.42 7.71
C ALA A 245 -18.24 15.66 7.43
N ASN A 246 -17.39 16.04 8.39
CA ASN A 246 -16.47 17.18 8.27
C ASN A 246 -15.13 16.81 7.61
N ARG A 247 -15.00 15.60 7.08
CA ARG A 247 -13.73 15.10 6.53
C ARG A 247 -13.80 15.13 5.02
N LYS A 248 -12.77 15.66 4.39
CA LYS A 248 -12.59 15.61 2.94
C LYS A 248 -11.30 14.87 2.63
N LEU A 249 -11.45 13.75 1.91
CA LEU A 249 -10.36 12.98 1.35
C LEU A 249 -10.28 13.25 -0.15
N SER A 250 -9.14 13.73 -0.59
CA SER A 250 -8.82 13.95 -1.99
C SER A 250 -7.89 12.86 -2.48
N ILE A 251 -8.29 12.13 -3.51
CA ILE A 251 -7.47 11.09 -4.12
C ILE A 251 -7.23 11.49 -5.57
N GLY A 252 -5.96 11.63 -5.92
CA GLY A 252 -5.50 12.03 -7.23
C GLY A 252 -4.50 11.06 -7.81
N LEU A 253 -4.37 11.12 -9.13
CA LEU A 253 -3.35 10.43 -9.89
C LEU A 253 -2.69 11.43 -10.83
N GLU A 254 -1.36 11.39 -10.88
CA GLU A 254 -0.58 12.19 -11.81
C GLU A 254 -1.06 11.92 -13.24
N ARG A 255 -1.26 12.98 -14.01
CA ARG A 255 -1.99 12.93 -15.29
C ARG A 255 -1.29 12.07 -16.34
N GLU A 256 0.03 12.20 -16.48
CA GLU A 256 0.78 11.40 -17.45
C GLU A 256 0.79 9.91 -17.04
N VAL A 257 0.84 9.61 -15.74
CA VAL A 257 0.62 8.23 -15.23
C VAL A 257 -0.77 7.74 -15.61
N LEU A 258 -1.83 8.52 -15.34
CA LEU A 258 -3.21 8.17 -15.68
C LEU A 258 -3.39 7.91 -17.19
N GLU A 259 -2.81 8.75 -18.05
CA GLU A 259 -2.86 8.60 -19.50
C GLU A 259 -2.12 7.35 -19.99
N SER A 260 -0.95 7.05 -19.41
CA SER A 260 -0.19 5.84 -19.66
C SER A 260 -1.00 4.58 -19.30
N ILE A 261 -1.59 4.53 -18.11
CA ILE A 261 -2.41 3.39 -17.68
C ILE A 261 -3.65 3.23 -18.57
N ARG A 262 -4.37 4.32 -18.90
CA ARG A 262 -5.51 4.27 -19.83
C ARG A 262 -5.14 3.78 -21.22
N SER A 263 -3.93 4.10 -21.67
CA SER A 263 -3.38 3.68 -22.96
C SER A 263 -2.72 2.30 -22.93
N LYS A 264 -2.74 1.61 -21.78
CA LYS A 264 -2.04 0.34 -21.53
C LYS A 264 -0.53 0.42 -21.83
N LYS A 265 0.06 1.58 -21.63
CA LYS A 265 1.51 1.83 -21.70
C LYS A 265 2.06 1.80 -20.29
N TYR A 266 2.65 0.67 -19.92
CA TYR A 266 3.06 0.42 -18.54
C TYR A 266 4.48 0.93 -18.22
N ASP A 267 5.27 1.22 -19.24
CA ASP A 267 6.57 1.89 -19.08
C ASP A 267 6.34 3.38 -18.86
N LEU A 268 6.44 3.82 -17.61
CA LEU A 268 6.32 5.24 -17.28
C LEU A 268 7.55 6.00 -17.81
N PRO A 269 7.37 7.14 -18.50
CA PRO A 269 8.47 8.00 -18.90
C PRO A 269 9.45 8.30 -17.76
N GLN A 270 10.75 8.26 -18.08
CA GLN A 270 11.82 8.59 -17.12
C GLN A 270 11.66 10.00 -16.55
N SER A 271 11.16 10.95 -17.35
CA SER A 271 10.86 12.31 -16.91
C SER A 271 9.88 12.33 -15.73
N ILE A 272 8.76 11.62 -15.83
CA ILE A 272 7.75 11.52 -14.75
C ILE A 272 8.38 10.91 -13.51
N THR A 273 9.10 9.79 -13.70
CA THR A 273 9.73 9.05 -12.61
C THR A 273 10.73 9.91 -11.85
N SER A 274 11.57 10.66 -12.56
CA SER A 274 12.53 11.57 -11.96
C SER A 274 11.83 12.68 -11.19
N ARG A 275 10.78 13.30 -11.76
CA ARG A 275 9.96 14.31 -11.04
C ARG A 275 9.35 13.75 -9.76
N LEU A 276 8.75 12.55 -9.82
CA LEU A 276 8.16 11.91 -8.65
C LEU A 276 9.21 11.57 -7.59
N LYS A 277 10.39 11.08 -7.98
CA LYS A 277 11.51 10.80 -7.08
C LYS A 277 12.04 12.08 -6.44
N GLU A 278 12.28 13.13 -7.22
CA GLU A 278 12.73 14.43 -6.74
C GLU A 278 11.76 15.00 -5.71
N HIS A 279 10.47 15.00 -6.00
CA HIS A 279 9.44 15.43 -5.05
C HIS A 279 9.43 14.57 -3.78
N TYR A 280 9.47 13.24 -3.95
CA TYR A 280 9.44 12.30 -2.82
C TYR A 280 10.63 12.48 -1.87
N LEU A 281 11.81 12.83 -2.41
CA LEU A 281 13.01 13.13 -1.65
C LEU A 281 13.03 14.55 -1.08
N ALA A 282 12.43 15.52 -1.76
CA ALA A 282 12.41 16.92 -1.35
C ALA A 282 11.68 17.16 -0.03
N GLY A 283 10.79 16.25 0.40
CA GLY A 283 10.32 16.09 1.79
C GLY A 283 9.54 17.26 2.43
N GLU A 284 9.51 18.45 1.84
CA GLU A 284 9.19 19.68 2.59
C GLU A 284 8.29 20.68 1.84
N GLY A 285 7.73 20.34 0.67
CA GLY A 285 6.97 21.29 -0.15
C GLY A 285 5.64 21.76 0.43
N GLN A 286 4.73 20.83 0.77
CA GLN A 286 3.40 21.19 1.28
C GLN A 286 2.87 20.16 2.30
N ASP A 287 2.29 20.67 3.40
CA ASP A 287 1.61 19.83 4.40
C ASP A 287 0.24 19.31 3.94
N ARG A 288 -0.23 19.77 2.78
CA ARG A 288 -1.58 19.50 2.28
C ARG A 288 -1.70 18.18 1.50
N TYR A 289 -0.62 17.71 0.89
CA TYR A 289 -0.62 16.54 0.00
C TYR A 289 0.54 15.58 0.31
N SER A 290 0.26 14.27 0.21
CA SER A 290 1.30 13.24 0.09
C SER A 290 1.31 12.74 -1.35
N VAL A 291 2.49 12.69 -1.96
CA VAL A 291 2.72 12.22 -3.34
C VAL A 291 3.56 10.95 -3.26
N GLY A 292 3.14 9.91 -3.99
CA GLY A 292 3.85 8.64 -4.07
C GLY A 292 4.70 8.50 -5.33
N LEU A 293 5.62 7.54 -5.31
CA LEU A 293 6.41 7.13 -6.49
C LEU A 293 5.55 6.47 -7.58
N ASP A 294 4.32 6.08 -7.24
CA ASP A 294 3.28 5.58 -8.13
C ASP A 294 2.42 6.68 -8.77
N GLY A 295 2.73 7.95 -8.52
CA GLY A 295 1.95 9.08 -9.00
C GLY A 295 0.63 9.29 -8.26
N PHE A 296 0.29 8.46 -7.26
CA PHE A 296 -0.86 8.72 -6.41
C PHE A 296 -0.61 9.93 -5.52
N VAL A 297 -1.59 10.81 -5.44
CA VAL A 297 -1.56 11.98 -4.56
C VAL A 297 -2.77 11.95 -3.64
N VAL A 298 -2.55 12.09 -2.34
CA VAL A 298 -3.62 12.09 -1.34
C VAL A 298 -3.56 13.36 -0.53
N GLY A 299 -4.69 14.05 -0.45
CA GLY A 299 -4.95 15.17 0.45
C GLY A 299 -6.02 14.80 1.47
N TYR A 300 -5.91 15.34 2.68
CA TYR A 300 -6.89 15.10 3.73
C TYR A 300 -7.09 16.36 4.56
N THR A 301 -8.34 16.79 4.74
CA THR A 301 -8.69 17.93 5.60
C THR A 301 -9.81 17.54 6.56
N ASP A 302 -9.62 17.83 7.84
CA ASP A 302 -10.70 17.89 8.84
C ASP A 302 -11.21 19.34 8.90
N HIS A 303 -12.50 19.56 8.64
CA HIS A 303 -13.18 20.86 8.74
C HIS A 303 -13.74 21.12 10.14
#